data_AF-A0A5C8QMD4-F1
#
_entry.id   AF-A0A5C8QMD4-F1
#
_cell.length_a   1.000
_cell.length_b   1.000
_cell.length_c   1.000
_cell.angle_alpha   90.00
_cell.angle_beta   90.00
_cell.angle_gamma   90.00
#
_symmetry.space_group_name_H-M   'P 1'
#
loop_
_entity.id
_entity.type
_entity.pdbx_description
1 polymer ?
#
loop_
_entity_poly.entity_id
_entity_poly.type
_entity_poly.pdbx_seq_one_letter_code
_entity_poly.pdbx_strand_id
1 'polypeptide(L)' 'MNERVNVKVLLLVGGEAEVVADAADAGEPARYPAVEIAEAVGVPVGELPGVRLTADVGAGDRLSAWRLR' A
#
# COMPACT_ATOMS: atom_id res chain seq x y z
N MET A 1 -8.39 -17.84 3.66
CA MET A 1 -8.30 -17.27 2.30
C MET A 1 -8.44 -15.77 2.49
N ASN A 2 -7.37 -15.01 2.31
CA ASN A 2 -7.42 -13.55 2.50
C ASN A 2 -7.93 -12.91 1.19
N GLU A 3 -8.79 -11.92 1.32
CA GLU A 3 -9.26 -11.12 0.18
C GLU A 3 -8.10 -10.27 -0.33
N ARG A 4 -7.96 -10.16 -1.66
CA ARG A 4 -6.94 -9.30 -2.28
C ARG A 4 -7.60 -8.07 -2.89
N VAL A 5 -7.09 -6.89 -2.53
CA VAL A 5 -7.65 -5.59 -2.92
C VAL A 5 -6.64 -4.75 -3.70
N ASN A 6 -7.14 -3.82 -4.51
CA ASN A 6 -6.32 -2.83 -5.22
C ASN A 6 -6.16 -1.59 -4.36
N VAL A 7 -4.93 -1.10 -4.26
CA VAL A 7 -4.57 0.10 -3.49
C VAL A 7 -3.59 0.98 -4.28
N LYS A 8 -3.43 2.22 -3.82
CA LYS A 8 -2.40 3.14 -4.32
C LYS A 8 -1.65 3.77 -3.15
N VAL A 9 -0.36 3.98 -3.36
CA VAL A 9 0.45 4.80 -2.44
C VAL A 9 0.25 6.26 -2.81
N LEU A 10 -0.15 7.09 -1.84
CA LEU A 10 -0.37 8.53 -2.05
C LEU A 10 0.93 9.31 -1.93
N LEU A 11 1.60 9.17 -0.79
CA LEU A 11 2.77 9.97 -0.42
C LEU A 11 3.57 9.30 0.70
N LEU A 12 4.74 9.87 1.02
CA LEU A 12 5.61 9.43 2.10
C LEU A 12 5.62 10.46 3.24
N VAL A 13 5.50 10.00 4.49
CA VAL A 13 5.62 10.84 5.69
C VAL A 13 6.53 10.15 6.69
N GLY A 14 7.68 10.75 7.02
CA GLY A 14 8.53 10.29 8.13
C GLY A 14 9.03 8.83 8.02
N GLY A 15 9.06 8.25 6.81
CA GLY A 15 9.43 6.84 6.56
C GLY A 15 8.24 5.90 6.34
N GLU A 16 7.02 6.39 6.49
CA GLU A 16 5.79 5.66 6.20
C GLU A 16 5.23 6.05 4.84
N ALA A 17 4.56 5.11 4.17
CA ALA A 17 3.75 5.34 2.99
C ALA A 17 2.27 5.42 3.40
N GLU A 18 1.58 6.44 2.92
CA GLU A 18 0.12 6.51 3.00
C GLU A 18 -0.49 5.67 1.88
N VAL A 19 -1.30 4.68 2.25
CA VAL A 19 -1.92 3.72 1.35
C VAL A 19 -3.43 3.86 1.44
N VAL A 20 -4.08 3.92 0.28
CA VAL A 20 -5.54 4.03 0.19
C VAL A 20 -6.08 3.08 -0.87
N ALA A 21 -7.34 2.66 -0.75
CA ALA A 21 -8.02 1.89 -1.79
C ALA A 21 -7.96 2.60 -3.15
N ASP A 22 -7.74 1.84 -4.22
CA ASP A 22 -7.77 2.37 -5.60
C ASP A 22 -9.23 2.40 -6.11
N ALA A 23 -10.04 3.22 -5.43
CA ALA A 23 -11.47 3.43 -5.68
C ALA A 23 -11.80 4.94 -5.63
N ALA A 24 -12.97 5.32 -6.16
CA ALA A 24 -13.39 6.73 -6.25
C ALA A 24 -13.78 7.33 -4.89
N ASP A 25 -14.28 6.50 -3.99
CA ASP A 25 -14.79 6.80 -2.65
C ASP A 25 -13.85 6.28 -1.56
N ALA A 26 -12.55 6.33 -1.84
CA ALA A 26 -11.53 5.82 -0.93
C ALA A 26 -11.57 6.55 0.43
N GLY A 27 -11.51 5.77 1.52
CA GLY A 27 -11.53 6.29 2.90
C GLY A 27 -10.22 6.95 3.33
N GLU A 28 -10.04 7.12 4.64
CA GLU A 28 -8.81 7.68 5.20
C GLU A 28 -7.59 6.82 4.86
N PRO A 29 -6.44 7.41 4.47
CA PRO A 29 -5.24 6.65 4.19
C PRO A 29 -4.71 5.96 5.45
N ALA A 30 -4.35 4.69 5.31
CA ALA A 30 -3.64 3.95 6.34
C ALA A 30 -2.12 4.05 6.11
N ARG A 31 -1.35 4.12 7.20
CA ARG A 31 0.12 4.24 7.13
C ARG A 31 0.81 2.90 7.33
N TYR A 32 1.80 2.66 6.48
CA TYR A 32 2.61 1.45 6.49
C TYR A 32 4.09 1.79 6.32
N PRO A 33 5.04 0.99 6.85
CA PRO A 33 6.45 1.22 6.62
C PRO A 33 6.78 1.22 5.12
N ALA A 34 7.32 2.33 4.60
CA ALA A 34 7.59 2.45 3.17
C ALA A 34 8.67 1.46 2.71
N VAL A 35 9.64 1.17 3.57
CA VAL A 35 10.71 0.18 3.30
C VAL A 35 10.13 -1.21 3.08
N GLU A 36 9.17 -1.64 3.88
CA GLU A 36 8.54 -2.96 3.74
C GLU A 36 7.82 -3.10 2.39
N ILE A 37 7.09 -2.05 1.99
CA ILE A 37 6.41 -2.02 0.69
C ILE A 37 7.43 -2.03 -0.44
N ALA A 38 8.42 -1.15 -0.40
CA ALA A 38 9.49 -1.02 -1.40
C ALA A 38 10.22 -2.35 -1.64
N GLU A 39 10.61 -3.03 -0.56
CA GLU A 39 11.28 -4.33 -0.61
C GLU A 39 10.36 -5.41 -1.21
N ALA A 40 9.09 -5.44 -0.79
CA ALA A 40 8.14 -6.43 -1.29
C ALA A 40 7.83 -6.28 -2.79
N VAL A 41 7.83 -5.05 -3.30
CA VAL A 41 7.43 -4.74 -4.68
C VAL A 41 8.61 -4.48 -5.62
N GLY A 42 9.83 -4.41 -5.10
CA GLY A 42 11.06 -4.18 -5.87
C GLY A 42 11.19 -2.77 -6.43
N VAL A 43 10.59 -1.77 -5.79
CA VAL A 43 10.63 -0.36 -6.22
C VAL A 43 11.33 0.48 -5.16
N PRO A 44 12.23 1.41 -5.53
CA PRO A 44 12.86 2.32 -4.55
C PRO A 44 11.83 3.10 -3.74
N VAL A 45 12.09 3.32 -2.44
CA VAL A 45 11.15 4.04 -1.55
C VAL A 45 10.70 5.38 -2.13
N GLY A 46 11.63 6.15 -2.72
CA GLY A 46 11.33 7.46 -3.32
C GLY A 46 10.44 7.40 -4.57
N GLU A 47 10.25 6.22 -5.16
CA GLU A 47 9.41 5.99 -6.33
C GLU A 47 8.03 5.42 -5.96
N LEU A 48 7.77 5.11 -4.68
CA LEU A 48 6.48 4.59 -4.23
C LEU A 48 5.29 5.54 -4.45
N PRO A 49 5.37 6.87 -4.25
CA PRO A 49 4.24 7.76 -4.48
C PRO A 49 3.61 7.62 -5.87
N GLY A 50 2.31 7.37 -5.93
CA GLY A 50 1.56 7.15 -7.16
C GLY A 50 1.55 5.70 -7.66
N VAL A 51 2.33 4.80 -7.06
CA VAL A 51 2.36 3.38 -7.45
C VAL A 51 1.05 2.70 -7.05
N ARG A 52 0.50 1.91 -7.98
CA ARG A 52 -0.66 1.05 -7.76
C ARG A 52 -0.21 -0.36 -7.42
N LEU A 53 -0.78 -0.90 -6.35
CA LEU A 53 -0.43 -2.19 -5.79
C LEU A 53 -1.67 -3.06 -5.59
N THR A 54 -1.43 -4.33 -5.33
CA THR A 54 -2.40 -5.22 -4.70
C THR A 54 -1.89 -5.67 -3.34
N ALA A 55 -2.80 -5.90 -2.40
CA ALA A 55 -2.49 -6.34 -1.04
C ALA A 55 -3.55 -7.32 -0.51
N ASP A 56 -3.15 -8.22 0.37
CA ASP A 56 -4.06 -9.11 1.10
C ASP A 56 -4.62 -8.39 2.34
N VAL A 57 -5.94 -8.45 2.51
CA VAL A 57 -6.66 -7.97 3.69
C VAL A 57 -6.62 -9.06 4.76
N GLY A 58 -5.88 -8.78 5.84
CA GLY A 58 -5.79 -9.63 7.02
C GLY A 58 -6.79 -9.25 8.11
N ALA A 59 -6.58 -9.78 9.31
CA ALA A 59 -7.40 -9.44 10.47
C ALA A 59 -7.28 -7.95 10.83
N GLY A 60 -8.41 -7.32 11.14
CA GLY A 60 -8.47 -5.89 11.47
C GLY A 60 -8.10 -4.97 10.29
N ASP A 61 -8.44 -5.38 9.06
CA ASP A 61 -8.21 -4.65 7.81
C ASP A 61 -6.74 -4.31 7.52
N ARG A 62 -5.81 -5.03 8.17
CA ARG A 62 -4.37 -4.85 7.98
C ARG A 62 -3.97 -5.39 6.61
N LEU A 63 -3.42 -4.51 5.78
CA LEU A 63 -2.89 -4.87 4.48
C LEU A 63 -1.51 -5.52 4.60
N SER A 64 -1.24 -6.50 3.75
CA SER A 64 0.03 -7.24 3.68
C SER A 64 0.24 -7.85 2.30
N ALA A 65 1.36 -8.56 2.10
CA ALA A 65 1.66 -9.30 0.86
C ALA A 65 1.56 -8.44 -0.40
N TRP A 66 2.18 -7.25 -0.35
CA TRP A 66 2.21 -6.24 -1.39
C TRP A 66 2.74 -6.79 -2.72
N ARG A 67 2.10 -6.40 -3.83
CA ARG A 67 2.54 -6.73 -5.20
C ARG A 67 2.26 -5.58 -6.14
N LEU A 68 3.13 -5.36 -7.12
CA LEU A 68 2.84 -4.47 -8.25
C LEU A 68 1.59 -4.94 -8.98
N ARG A 69 0.76 -3.98 -9.38
CA ARG A 69 -0.43 -4.19 -10.21
C ARG A 69 -0.09 -4.10 -11.70
#